data_AF-A0A2G9PHR7-F1
#
_entry.id   AF-A0A2G9PHR7-F1
#
_cell.length_a   1.000
_cell.length_b   1.000
_cell.length_c   1.000
_cell.angle_alpha   90.00
_cell.angle_beta   90.00
_cell.angle_gamma   90.00
#
_symmetry.space_group_name_H-M   'P 1'
#
loop_
_entity.id
_entity.type
_entity.pdbx_description
1 polymer ?
#
loop_
_entity_poly.entity_id
_entity_poly.type
_entity_poly.pdbx_seq_one_letter_code
_entity_poly.pdbx_strand_id
1 'polypeptide(L)'
;MKDLEETISKFMAPLKNIPFPIVIKAISGYSVVPFNSSDKKDRVLLEKLVRALSKATKTANRTGIFANRPNEVGNHIEPFVRDALNELGMKATIPTTSEGKHQSAGYPDVEMRESDGRVTYLECKTYSLKSEDSSFRAFYLQPSENFKVTADARHLLVGFEIKEEKRNGKNAYVPVRWRLYTLDNLRVQVKHEFNASNKDIYQKEALLAEGGLE
;
A
#
# COMPACT_ATOMS: atom_id res chain seq x y z
N MET A 1 2.08 -34.28 17.32
CA MET A 1 1.70 -33.14 18.19
C MET A 1 2.93 -32.33 18.57
N LYS A 2 3.91 -32.90 19.29
CA LYS A 2 5.19 -32.23 19.58
C LYS A 2 5.90 -31.63 18.36
N ASP A 3 6.01 -32.37 17.26
CA ASP A 3 6.68 -31.85 16.05
C ASP A 3 5.93 -30.66 15.41
N LEU A 4 4.60 -30.63 15.54
CA LEU A 4 3.77 -29.53 15.07
C LEU A 4 3.90 -28.31 16.00
N GLU A 5 3.90 -28.53 17.31
CA GLU A 5 4.13 -27.49 18.31
C GLU A 5 5.52 -26.85 18.16
N GLU A 6 6.55 -27.66 17.92
CA GLU A 6 7.91 -27.18 17.64
C GLU A 6 7.99 -26.40 16.33
N THR A 7 7.31 -26.88 15.28
CA THR A 7 7.24 -26.19 13.99
C THR A 7 6.54 -24.84 14.14
N ILE A 8 5.38 -24.81 14.80
CA ILE A 8 4.66 -23.57 15.10
C ILE A 8 5.54 -22.61 15.91
N SER A 9 6.26 -23.11 16.92
CA SER A 9 7.17 -22.29 17.73
C SER A 9 8.29 -21.67 16.91
N LYS A 10 8.85 -22.41 15.94
CA LYS A 10 9.84 -21.87 15.00
C LYS A 10 9.25 -20.81 14.08
N PHE A 11 8.01 -21.00 13.60
CA PHE A 11 7.30 -19.98 12.82
C PHE A 11 6.98 -18.72 13.64
N MET A 12 6.82 -18.82 14.96
CA MET A 12 6.59 -17.66 15.82
C MET A 12 7.85 -16.82 16.07
N ALA A 13 9.04 -17.32 15.74
CA ALA A 13 10.27 -16.55 15.84
C ALA A 13 10.24 -15.37 14.83
N PRO A 14 10.55 -14.14 15.26
CA PRO A 14 10.35 -12.98 14.41
C PRO A 14 11.38 -12.92 13.28
N LEU A 15 10.91 -13.09 12.04
CA LEU A 15 11.71 -12.80 10.85
C LEU A 15 11.72 -11.29 10.58
N LYS A 16 12.85 -10.64 10.86
CA LYS A 16 13.05 -9.19 10.74
C LYS A 16 14.18 -8.85 9.76
N ASN A 17 14.25 -7.56 9.40
CA ASN A 17 15.34 -6.98 8.59
C ASN A 17 15.49 -7.60 7.18
N ILE A 18 14.40 -8.08 6.61
CA ILE A 18 14.38 -8.70 5.29
C ILE A 18 14.40 -7.60 4.22
N PRO A 19 15.32 -7.60 3.24
CA PRO A 19 15.28 -6.66 2.12
C PRO A 19 13.97 -6.78 1.33
N PHE A 20 13.26 -5.67 1.16
CA PHE A 20 12.07 -5.60 0.32
C PHE A 20 12.28 -6.13 -1.11
N PRO A 21 13.42 -5.85 -1.79
CA PRO A 21 13.70 -6.45 -3.11
C PRO A 21 13.70 -7.97 -3.12
N ILE A 22 14.19 -8.62 -2.06
CA ILE A 22 14.19 -10.09 -1.94
C ILE A 22 12.77 -10.60 -1.79
N VAL A 23 11.93 -9.92 -1.00
CA VAL A 23 10.52 -10.30 -0.83
C VAL A 23 9.77 -10.20 -2.15
N ILE A 24 9.90 -9.08 -2.87
CA ILE A 24 9.25 -8.91 -4.19
C ILE A 24 9.72 -9.99 -5.16
N LYS A 25 11.02 -10.28 -5.21
CA LYS A 25 11.54 -11.34 -6.09
C LYS A 25 10.98 -12.71 -5.75
N ALA A 26 10.90 -13.03 -4.46
CA ALA A 26 10.40 -14.32 -3.99
C ALA A 26 8.89 -14.52 -4.27
N ILE A 27 8.07 -13.48 -4.12
CA ILE A 27 6.60 -13.60 -4.28
C ILE A 27 6.13 -13.39 -5.73
N SER A 28 6.85 -12.59 -6.52
CA SER A 28 6.41 -12.17 -7.85
C SER A 28 7.26 -12.72 -9.00
N GLY A 29 8.49 -13.13 -8.72
CA GLY A 29 9.49 -13.45 -9.75
C GLY A 29 10.16 -12.23 -10.38
N TYR A 30 9.69 -11.00 -10.11
CA TYR A 30 10.23 -9.75 -10.66
C TYR A 30 11.18 -9.02 -9.70
N SER A 31 12.00 -8.16 -10.26
CA SER A 31 13.10 -7.48 -9.57
C SER A 31 12.74 -6.03 -9.26
N VAL A 32 13.07 -5.58 -8.05
CA VAL A 32 13.03 -4.15 -7.72
C VAL A 32 14.23 -3.47 -8.35
N VAL A 33 13.99 -2.62 -9.34
CA VAL A 33 14.99 -1.79 -10.00
C VAL A 33 15.27 -0.57 -9.12
N PRO A 34 16.52 -0.34 -8.68
CA PRO A 34 16.87 0.81 -7.87
C PRO A 34 16.57 2.14 -8.56
N PHE A 35 16.14 3.13 -7.76
CA PHE A 35 16.01 4.50 -8.25
C PHE A 35 17.38 5.18 -8.24
N ASN A 36 17.85 5.67 -9.40
CA ASN A 36 19.15 6.30 -9.54
C ASN A 36 19.01 7.81 -9.80
N SER A 37 19.29 8.64 -8.79
CA SER A 37 19.22 10.10 -8.91
C SER A 37 20.19 10.71 -9.94
N SER A 38 21.23 9.98 -10.35
CA SER A 38 22.16 10.42 -11.40
C SER A 38 21.65 10.08 -12.81
N ASP A 39 20.76 9.09 -12.95
CA ASP A 39 20.18 8.72 -14.23
C ASP A 39 19.23 9.82 -14.75
N LYS A 40 19.26 10.06 -16.06
CA LYS A 40 18.46 11.12 -16.68
C LYS A 40 16.97 10.78 -16.66
N LYS A 41 16.59 9.52 -16.89
CA LYS A 41 15.19 9.11 -16.92
C LYS A 41 14.59 9.14 -15.52
N ASP A 42 15.35 8.71 -14.51
CA ASP A 42 14.96 8.81 -13.10
C ASP A 42 14.74 10.24 -12.62
N ARG A 43 15.61 11.18 -13.03
CA ARG A 43 15.38 12.61 -12.75
C ARG A 43 14.08 13.13 -13.38
N VAL A 44 13.83 12.80 -14.65
CA VAL A 44 12.59 13.19 -15.34
C VAL A 44 11.36 12.57 -14.68
N LEU A 45 11.43 11.29 -14.29
CA LEU A 45 10.38 10.62 -13.53
C LEU A 45 10.09 11.37 -12.22
N LEU A 46 11.13 11.68 -11.44
CA LEU A 46 10.99 12.38 -10.17
C LEU A 46 10.38 13.78 -10.33
N GLU A 47 10.82 14.54 -11.33
CA GLU A 47 10.24 15.87 -11.61
C GLU A 47 8.73 15.79 -11.90
N LYS A 48 8.30 14.80 -12.71
CA LYS A 48 6.89 14.58 -13.00
C LYS A 48 6.12 14.13 -11.75
N LEU A 49 6.68 13.22 -10.96
CA LEU A 49 6.09 12.78 -9.69
C LEU A 49 5.90 13.95 -8.73
N VAL A 50 6.92 14.80 -8.52
CA VAL A 50 6.85 15.98 -7.65
C VAL A 50 5.71 16.91 -8.07
N ARG A 51 5.57 17.15 -9.39
CA ARG A 51 4.49 18.00 -9.95
C ARG A 51 3.12 17.36 -9.74
N ALA A 52 2.98 16.07 -10.05
CA ALA A 52 1.73 15.32 -9.89
C ALA A 52 1.30 15.27 -8.43
N LEU A 53 2.20 14.88 -7.52
CA LEU A 53 1.92 14.79 -6.08
C LEU A 53 1.55 16.14 -5.49
N SER A 54 2.25 17.22 -5.87
CA SER A 54 1.89 18.58 -5.46
C SER A 54 0.49 18.98 -5.94
N LYS A 55 0.12 18.62 -7.18
CA LYS A 55 -1.21 18.90 -7.72
C LYS A 55 -2.27 18.05 -7.00
N ALA A 56 -2.05 16.74 -6.86
CA ALA A 56 -2.93 15.82 -6.15
C ALA A 56 -3.19 16.29 -4.72
N THR A 57 -2.15 16.66 -3.97
CA THR A 57 -2.29 17.22 -2.62
C THR A 57 -3.13 18.49 -2.61
N LYS A 58 -2.86 19.46 -3.50
CA LYS A 58 -3.62 20.71 -3.56
C LYS A 58 -5.10 20.46 -3.90
N THR A 59 -5.36 19.60 -4.88
CA THR A 59 -6.72 19.26 -5.31
C THR A 59 -7.47 18.53 -4.21
N ALA A 60 -6.90 17.47 -3.63
CA ALA A 60 -7.49 16.71 -2.54
C ALA A 60 -7.69 17.58 -1.29
N ASN A 61 -6.73 18.46 -0.97
CA ASN A 61 -6.88 19.43 0.12
C ASN A 61 -8.05 20.37 -0.15
N ARG A 62 -8.17 20.95 -1.35
CA ARG A 62 -9.27 21.87 -1.68
C ARG A 62 -10.63 21.17 -1.67
N THR A 63 -10.73 19.97 -2.22
CA THR A 63 -11.97 19.19 -2.27
C THR A 63 -12.38 18.70 -0.88
N GLY A 64 -11.41 18.26 -0.07
CA GLY A 64 -11.65 17.55 1.18
C GLY A 64 -12.02 16.08 0.95
N ILE A 65 -11.49 15.18 1.77
CA ILE A 65 -11.84 13.76 1.75
C ILE A 65 -12.81 13.50 2.89
N PHE A 66 -14.04 13.11 2.56
CA PHE A 66 -15.08 12.80 3.55
C PHE A 66 -15.16 11.29 3.71
N ALA A 67 -14.70 10.79 4.85
CA ALA A 67 -14.69 9.37 5.19
C ALA A 67 -15.18 9.16 6.62
N ASN A 68 -15.71 7.98 6.92
CA ASN A 68 -16.19 7.67 8.27
C ASN A 68 -15.03 7.32 9.20
N ARG A 69 -13.98 6.68 8.65
CA ARG A 69 -12.80 6.26 9.41
C ARG A 69 -11.52 6.82 8.78
N PRO A 70 -10.51 7.22 9.59
CA PRO A 70 -9.21 7.66 9.07
C PRO A 70 -8.56 6.65 8.11
N ASN A 71 -8.76 5.35 8.34
CA ASN A 71 -8.20 4.28 7.52
C ASN A 71 -8.78 4.21 6.10
N GLU A 72 -9.92 4.84 5.85
CA GLU A 72 -10.55 4.91 4.51
C GLU A 72 -9.98 6.06 3.67
N VAL A 73 -9.28 7.02 4.29
CA VAL A 73 -8.72 8.21 3.60
C VAL A 73 -7.70 7.81 2.54
N GLY A 74 -6.95 6.72 2.76
CA GLY A 74 -6.00 6.16 1.80
C GLY A 74 -6.65 5.82 0.46
N ASN A 75 -7.75 5.06 0.50
CA ASN A 75 -8.47 4.66 -0.73
C ASN A 75 -8.99 5.87 -1.52
N HIS A 76 -9.28 6.97 -0.83
CA HIS A 76 -9.80 8.19 -1.44
C HIS A 76 -8.70 9.13 -1.97
N ILE A 77 -7.43 8.99 -1.55
CA ILE A 77 -6.34 9.82 -2.09
C ILE A 77 -5.83 9.29 -3.43
N GLU A 78 -5.90 7.98 -3.67
CA GLU A 78 -5.37 7.32 -4.87
C GLU A 78 -5.93 7.90 -6.19
N PRO A 79 -7.25 8.18 -6.34
CA PRO A 79 -7.76 8.78 -7.58
C PRO A 79 -7.15 10.16 -7.87
N PHE A 80 -6.98 11.01 -6.84
CA PHE A 80 -6.33 12.32 -7.03
C PHE A 80 -4.90 12.19 -7.52
N VAL A 81 -4.16 11.20 -7.03
CA VAL A 81 -2.79 10.91 -7.47
C VAL A 81 -2.80 10.44 -8.92
N ARG A 82 -3.63 9.45 -9.27
CA ARG A 82 -3.70 8.90 -10.62
C ARG A 82 -4.13 9.95 -11.65
N ASP A 83 -5.12 10.77 -11.33
CA ASP A 83 -5.59 11.84 -12.22
C ASP A 83 -4.49 12.86 -12.46
N ALA A 84 -3.80 13.31 -11.41
CA ALA A 84 -2.69 14.25 -11.53
C ALA A 84 -1.50 13.70 -12.33
N LEU A 85 -1.20 12.40 -12.20
CA LEU A 85 -0.18 11.72 -13.00
C LEU A 85 -0.58 11.65 -14.48
N ASN A 86 -1.85 11.35 -14.77
CA ASN A 86 -2.36 11.22 -16.13
C ASN A 86 -2.44 12.55 -16.87
N GLU A 87 -2.75 13.65 -16.18
CA GLU A 87 -2.66 14.99 -16.76
C GLU A 87 -1.24 15.38 -17.19
N LEU A 88 -0.21 14.72 -16.63
CA LEU A 88 1.20 14.84 -17.06
C LEU A 88 1.62 13.78 -18.07
N GLY A 89 0.67 13.00 -18.60
CA GLY A 89 0.90 11.97 -19.62
C GLY A 89 1.65 10.73 -19.11
N MET A 90 1.62 10.45 -17.81
CA MET A 90 2.38 9.34 -17.21
C MET A 90 1.72 7.96 -17.34
N LYS A 91 0.54 7.87 -17.98
CA LYS A 91 -0.20 6.61 -18.18
C LYS A 91 -0.36 5.81 -16.87
N ALA A 92 -0.79 6.50 -15.82
CA ALA A 92 -1.02 5.92 -14.51
C ALA A 92 -2.34 5.13 -14.48
N THR A 93 -2.28 3.86 -14.11
CA THR A 93 -3.41 2.94 -14.06
C THR A 93 -3.46 2.20 -12.72
N ILE A 94 -4.58 1.54 -12.43
CA ILE A 94 -4.64 0.53 -11.37
C ILE A 94 -3.90 -0.71 -11.89
N PRO A 95 -2.88 -1.24 -11.18
CA PRO A 95 -2.15 -2.41 -11.63
C PRO A 95 -3.08 -3.61 -11.87
N THR A 96 -2.79 -4.37 -12.91
CA THR A 96 -3.45 -5.65 -13.18
C THR A 96 -2.70 -6.78 -12.47
N THR A 97 -3.43 -7.81 -12.04
CA THR A 97 -2.81 -9.04 -11.54
C THR A 97 -2.11 -9.80 -12.67
N SER A 98 -1.34 -10.82 -12.31
CA SER A 98 -0.78 -11.82 -13.23
C SER A 98 -1.82 -12.44 -14.18
N GLU A 99 -3.08 -12.52 -13.79
CA GLU A 99 -4.21 -12.99 -14.62
C GLU A 99 -4.82 -11.91 -15.53
N GLY A 100 -4.28 -10.68 -15.51
CA GLY A 100 -4.80 -9.54 -16.29
C GLY A 100 -6.08 -8.92 -15.73
N LYS A 101 -6.50 -9.29 -14.52
CA LYS A 101 -7.68 -8.69 -13.87
C LYS A 101 -7.27 -7.47 -13.06
N HIS A 102 -8.10 -6.42 -13.10
CA HIS A 102 -7.93 -5.30 -12.19
C HIS A 102 -8.33 -5.71 -10.78
N GLN A 103 -7.47 -5.41 -9.81
CA GLN A 103 -7.76 -5.58 -8.40
C GLN A 103 -7.53 -4.23 -7.71
N SER A 104 -8.55 -3.68 -7.06
CA SER A 104 -8.42 -2.40 -6.36
C SER A 104 -7.59 -2.53 -5.09
N ALA A 105 -7.80 -3.61 -4.31
CA ALA A 105 -7.09 -3.83 -3.05
C ALA A 105 -5.71 -4.48 -3.22
N GLY A 106 -4.79 -4.16 -2.31
CA GLY A 106 -3.47 -4.77 -2.21
C GLY A 106 -2.37 -4.03 -2.99
N TYR A 107 -1.13 -4.32 -2.65
CA TYR A 107 0.04 -3.66 -3.21
C TYR A 107 0.32 -4.06 -4.67
N PRO A 108 0.71 -3.13 -5.57
CA PRO A 108 0.74 -1.67 -5.40
C PRO A 108 -0.59 -0.99 -5.80
N ASP A 109 -0.72 0.30 -5.46
CA ASP A 109 -1.91 1.11 -5.78
C ASP A 109 -1.92 1.66 -7.23
N VAL A 110 -0.75 2.09 -7.73
CA VAL A 110 -0.62 2.71 -9.07
C VAL A 110 0.53 2.08 -9.86
N GLU A 111 0.28 1.81 -11.13
CA GLU A 111 1.29 1.44 -12.13
C GLU A 111 1.45 2.57 -13.15
N MET A 112 2.69 2.90 -13.49
CA MET A 112 3.03 3.82 -14.59
C MET A 112 3.92 3.07 -15.59
N ARG A 113 3.52 3.08 -16.86
CA ARG A 113 4.31 2.51 -17.96
C ARG A 113 4.76 3.59 -18.93
N GLU A 114 6.07 3.80 -19.01
CA GLU A 114 6.70 4.69 -19.99
C GLU A 114 6.72 4.04 -21.38
N SER A 115 6.85 4.85 -22.43
CA SER A 115 6.83 4.37 -23.82
C SER A 115 7.99 3.47 -24.20
N ASP A 116 9.09 3.51 -23.45
CA ASP A 116 10.26 2.65 -23.61
C ASP A 116 10.15 1.33 -22.83
N GLY A 117 8.98 1.04 -22.27
CA GLY A 117 8.70 -0.17 -21.50
C GLY A 117 9.08 -0.08 -20.02
N ARG A 118 9.62 1.06 -19.55
CA ARG A 118 10.00 1.24 -18.15
C ARG A 118 8.76 1.32 -17.26
N VAL A 119 8.76 0.51 -16.19
CA VAL A 119 7.65 0.41 -15.24
C VAL A 119 8.03 1.03 -13.89
N THR A 120 7.09 1.76 -13.30
CA THR A 120 7.18 2.25 -11.93
C THR A 120 5.88 1.95 -11.19
N TYR A 121 5.99 1.32 -10.03
CA TYR A 121 4.92 1.11 -9.09
C TYR A 121 4.95 2.18 -7.99
N LEU A 122 3.80 2.74 -7.65
CA LEU A 122 3.63 3.73 -6.60
C LEU A 122 2.57 3.26 -5.61
N GLU A 123 2.96 3.21 -4.33
CA GLU A 123 2.06 2.98 -3.20
C GLU A 123 1.68 4.31 -2.56
N CYS A 124 0.40 4.51 -2.26
CA CYS A 124 -0.12 5.66 -1.52
C CYS A 124 -0.39 5.27 -0.06
N LYS A 125 0.16 6.06 0.87
CA LYS A 125 -0.13 5.94 2.30
C LYS A 125 -0.57 7.26 2.88
N THR A 126 -1.40 7.18 3.91
CA THR A 126 -1.85 8.33 4.69
C THR A 126 -1.43 8.14 6.13
N TYR A 127 -0.94 9.19 6.78
CA TYR A 127 -0.59 9.17 8.19
C TYR A 127 -1.02 10.45 8.88
N SER A 128 -1.21 10.39 10.19
CA SER A 128 -1.41 11.57 11.04
C SER A 128 -0.08 11.95 11.72
N LEU A 129 0.13 13.23 12.04
CA LEU A 129 1.33 13.66 12.81
C LEU A 129 1.48 12.89 14.14
N LYS A 130 0.35 12.55 14.78
CA LYS A 130 0.35 11.79 16.04
C LYS A 130 0.85 10.34 15.87
N SER A 131 0.88 9.84 14.63
CA SER A 131 1.31 8.48 14.29
C SER A 131 2.65 8.44 13.55
N GLU A 132 3.29 9.59 13.28
CA GLU A 132 4.53 9.65 12.48
C GLU A 132 5.70 8.88 13.12
N ASP A 133 5.86 9.00 14.44
CA ASP A 133 6.87 8.25 15.22
C ASP A 133 6.33 6.95 15.83
N SER A 134 5.13 6.52 15.41
CA SER A 134 4.52 5.33 16.00
C SER A 134 5.09 4.04 15.41
N SER A 135 5.17 2.99 16.23
CA SER A 135 5.52 1.63 15.80
C SER A 135 4.40 0.93 15.03
N PHE A 136 3.30 1.64 14.71
CA PHE A 136 2.20 1.11 13.91
C PHE A 136 2.65 0.86 12.47
N ARG A 137 2.13 -0.21 11.88
CA ARG A 137 2.48 -0.56 10.49
C ARG A 137 1.87 0.43 9.52
N ALA A 138 2.76 1.12 8.80
CA ALA A 138 2.36 1.97 7.69
C ALA A 138 2.35 1.22 6.34
N PHE A 139 3.05 0.08 6.22
CA PHE A 139 3.18 -0.66 4.97
C PHE A 139 2.80 -2.13 5.15
N TYR A 140 1.88 -2.61 4.31
CA TYR A 140 1.40 -3.98 4.30
C TYR A 140 1.61 -4.57 2.90
N LEU A 141 2.39 -5.64 2.86
CA LEU A 141 2.59 -6.45 1.66
C LEU A 141 2.06 -7.85 1.99
N GLN A 142 0.89 -8.18 1.46
CA GLN A 142 0.32 -9.52 1.57
C GLN A 142 0.65 -10.29 0.29
N PRO A 143 1.40 -11.41 0.37
CA PRO A 143 1.58 -12.30 -0.76
C PRO A 143 0.21 -12.81 -1.24
N SER A 144 0.05 -12.92 -2.55
CA SER A 144 -1.10 -13.55 -3.19
C SER A 144 -0.62 -14.37 -4.37
N GLU A 145 -1.33 -15.45 -4.71
CA GLU A 145 -1.08 -16.20 -5.95
C GLU A 145 -1.28 -15.31 -7.19
N ASN A 146 -2.22 -14.37 -7.10
CA ASN A 146 -2.54 -13.36 -8.11
C ASN A 146 -1.97 -12.00 -7.71
N PHE A 147 -0.64 -11.88 -7.78
CA PHE A 147 0.06 -10.67 -7.37
C PHE A 147 0.07 -9.60 -8.49
N LYS A 148 0.09 -8.32 -8.09
CA LYS A 148 -0.01 -7.18 -9.01
C LYS A 148 1.32 -6.70 -9.60
N VAL A 149 2.45 -7.14 -9.04
CA VAL A 149 3.77 -6.83 -9.60
C VAL A 149 4.04 -7.78 -10.75
N THR A 150 4.06 -7.24 -11.97
CA THR A 150 4.12 -8.00 -13.24
C THR A 150 5.29 -7.61 -14.13
N ALA A 151 6.23 -6.81 -13.62
CA ALA A 151 7.42 -6.38 -14.34
C ALA A 151 8.55 -6.01 -13.37
N ASP A 152 9.79 -6.09 -13.86
CA ASP A 152 10.94 -5.45 -13.21
C ASP A 152 10.72 -3.93 -13.21
N ALA A 153 10.68 -3.32 -12.03
CA ALA A 153 10.17 -1.97 -11.88
C ALA A 153 10.83 -1.21 -10.75
N ARG A 154 10.70 0.13 -10.77
CA ARG A 154 10.94 0.95 -9.57
C ARG A 154 9.74 0.83 -8.65
N HIS A 155 10.00 0.73 -7.35
CA HIS A 155 8.95 0.67 -6.34
C HIS A 155 9.08 1.90 -5.44
N LEU A 156 8.08 2.78 -5.50
CA LEU A 156 8.04 4.02 -4.75
C LEU A 156 6.85 4.03 -3.79
N LEU A 157 6.96 4.84 -2.74
CA LEU A 157 5.89 5.08 -1.78
C LEU A 157 5.73 6.58 -1.56
N VAL A 158 4.50 7.07 -1.66
CA VAL A 158 4.15 8.42 -1.21
C VAL A 158 3.36 8.34 0.10
N GLY A 159 3.84 9.04 1.12
CA GLY A 159 3.11 9.27 2.36
C GLY A 159 2.48 10.66 2.36
N PHE A 160 1.17 10.74 2.64
CA PHE A 160 0.44 11.98 2.83
C PHE A 160 0.14 12.21 4.31
N GLU A 161 0.59 13.35 4.83
CA GLU A 161 0.20 13.84 6.15
C GLU A 161 -1.23 14.38 6.08
N ILE A 162 -2.13 13.77 6.84
CA ILE A 162 -3.56 14.13 6.88
C ILE A 162 -3.86 14.93 8.13
N LYS A 163 -4.60 16.03 7.96
CA LYS A 163 -5.24 16.79 9.04
C LYS A 163 -6.76 16.64 8.97
N GLU A 164 -7.38 16.64 10.14
CA GLU A 164 -8.84 16.75 10.26
C GLU A 164 -9.25 18.22 10.28
N GLU A 165 -10.23 18.57 9.45
CA GLU A 165 -10.85 19.90 9.38
C GLU A 165 -12.37 19.75 9.42
N LYS A 166 -13.08 20.80 9.85
CA LYS A 166 -14.53 20.89 9.66
C LYS A 166 -14.84 21.66 8.39
N ARG A 167 -15.59 21.04 7.48
CA ARG A 167 -16.07 21.64 6.23
C ARG A 167 -17.56 21.40 6.08
N ASN A 168 -18.34 22.47 5.91
CA ASN A 168 -19.80 22.41 5.77
C ASN A 168 -20.48 21.56 6.87
N GLY A 169 -20.02 21.72 8.12
CA GLY A 169 -20.55 20.98 9.27
C GLY A 169 -20.14 19.51 9.36
N LYS A 170 -19.31 19.00 8.44
CA LYS A 170 -18.82 17.61 8.44
C LYS A 170 -17.31 17.57 8.68
N ASN A 171 -16.83 16.47 9.26
CA ASN A 171 -15.40 16.20 9.35
C ASN A 171 -14.86 15.86 7.95
N ALA A 172 -13.77 16.52 7.57
CA ALA A 172 -13.04 16.30 6.34
C ALA A 172 -11.58 16.01 6.68
N TYR A 173 -11.00 15.07 5.96
CA TYR A 173 -9.59 14.74 6.01
C TYR A 173 -8.89 15.43 4.85
N VAL A 174 -7.83 16.17 5.12
CA VAL A 174 -7.13 16.97 4.11
C VAL A 174 -5.65 16.65 4.12
N PRO A 175 -5.04 16.32 2.97
CA PRO A 175 -3.60 16.18 2.89
C PRO A 175 -2.95 17.57 2.97
N VAL A 176 -1.95 17.72 3.82
CA VAL A 176 -1.24 19.01 4.02
C VAL A 176 0.23 18.94 3.65
N ARG A 177 0.79 17.74 3.60
CA ARG A 177 2.17 17.47 3.20
C ARG A 177 2.24 16.10 2.53
N TRP A 178 3.17 15.94 1.61
CA TRP A 178 3.51 14.65 1.03
C TRP A 178 5.02 14.41 1.11
N ARG A 179 5.42 13.14 1.18
CA ARG A 179 6.82 12.70 1.12
C ARG A 179 6.93 11.48 0.22
N LEU A 180 7.90 11.47 -0.69
CA LEU A 180 8.13 10.39 -1.65
C LEU A 180 9.39 9.62 -1.28
N TYR A 181 9.30 8.29 -1.29
CA TYR A 181 10.35 7.38 -0.88
C TYR A 181 10.56 6.31 -1.95
N THR A 182 11.80 5.83 -2.07
CA THR A 182 12.12 4.58 -2.77
C THR A 182 12.01 3.40 -1.81
N LEU A 183 11.57 2.25 -2.31
CA LEU A 183 11.44 1.01 -1.54
C LEU A 183 12.59 0.02 -1.77
N ASP A 184 13.53 0.34 -2.66
CA ASP A 184 14.69 -0.51 -2.96
C ASP A 184 15.60 -0.79 -1.75
N ASN A 185 15.65 0.13 -0.79
CA ASN A 185 16.41 -0.01 0.45
C ASN A 185 15.54 -0.35 1.67
N LEU A 186 14.23 -0.57 1.48
CA LEU A 186 13.31 -0.86 2.58
C LEU A 186 13.64 -2.22 3.22
N ARG A 187 13.64 -2.27 4.55
CA ARG A 187 13.73 -3.49 5.35
C ARG A 187 12.36 -3.79 5.95
N VAL A 188 11.85 -4.99 5.69
CA VAL A 188 10.55 -5.46 6.18
C VAL A 188 10.70 -6.60 7.19
N GLN A 189 9.59 -6.95 7.83
CA GLN A 189 9.51 -8.04 8.79
C GLN A 189 8.21 -8.82 8.55
N VAL A 190 8.22 -10.10 8.88
CA VAL A 190 7.02 -10.95 8.82
C VAL A 190 6.22 -10.78 10.12
N LYS A 191 4.89 -10.70 10.01
CA LYS A 191 3.99 -10.97 11.14
C LYS A 191 3.28 -12.27 10.88
N HIS A 192 3.28 -13.12 11.89
CA HIS A 192 2.41 -14.28 11.92
C HIS A 192 1.11 -13.88 12.61
N GLU A 193 -0.01 -14.30 12.03
CA GLU A 193 -1.32 -14.24 12.67
C GLU A 193 -1.99 -15.61 12.53
N PHE A 194 -2.61 -16.09 13.59
CA PHE A 194 -3.55 -17.19 13.52
C PHE A 194 -4.92 -16.60 13.29
N ASN A 195 -5.65 -17.12 12.32
CA ASN A 195 -7.01 -16.71 12.03
C ASN A 195 -7.92 -17.94 11.93
N ALA A 196 -9.21 -17.70 12.08
CA ALA A 196 -10.28 -18.67 11.84
C ALA A 196 -11.45 -17.90 11.22
N SER A 197 -12.12 -18.49 10.24
CA SER A 197 -13.30 -17.88 9.64
C SER A 197 -14.51 -18.00 10.56
N ASN A 198 -15.56 -17.21 10.33
CA ASN A 198 -16.84 -17.40 11.04
C ASN A 198 -17.35 -18.84 10.89
N LYS A 199 -17.13 -19.47 9.73
CA LYS A 199 -17.51 -20.86 9.52
C LYS A 199 -16.74 -21.78 10.46
N ASP A 200 -15.43 -21.58 10.62
CA ASP A 200 -14.59 -22.43 11.48
C ASP A 200 -14.93 -22.27 12.97
N ILE A 201 -15.38 -21.07 13.38
CA ILE A 201 -15.69 -20.76 14.78
C ILE A 201 -17.08 -21.29 15.18
N TYR A 202 -18.11 -21.09 14.36
CA TYR A 202 -19.51 -21.38 14.71
C TYR A 202 -19.96 -22.79 14.30
N GLN A 203 -19.22 -23.81 14.75
CA GLN A 203 -19.54 -25.22 14.52
C GLN A 203 -20.52 -25.73 15.58
N LYS A 204 -21.57 -26.46 15.15
CA LYS A 204 -22.62 -26.96 16.06
C LYS A 204 -22.06 -27.91 17.11
N GLU A 205 -21.06 -28.70 16.74
CA GLU A 205 -20.42 -29.71 17.58
C GLU A 205 -19.57 -29.07 18.69
N ALA A 206 -19.15 -27.83 18.52
CA ALA A 206 -18.37 -27.06 19.49
C ALA A 206 -19.21 -26.05 20.29
N LEU A 207 -20.50 -25.89 19.96
CA LEU A 207 -21.40 -24.95 20.63
C LEU A 207 -21.76 -25.49 22.02
N LEU A 208 -21.27 -24.83 23.07
CA LEU A 208 -21.51 -25.24 24.45
C LEU A 208 -22.84 -24.74 25.02
N ALA A 209 -23.30 -23.57 24.57
CA ALA A 209 -24.58 -22.97 24.93
C ALA A 209 -24.91 -21.85 23.93
N GLU A 210 -26.20 -21.61 23.71
CA GLU A 210 -26.69 -20.45 22.97
C GLU A 210 -27.84 -19.80 23.76
N GLY A 211 -27.97 -18.48 23.63
CA GLY A 211 -29.02 -17.70 24.25
C GLY A 211 -29.38 -16.56 23.34
N GLY A 212 -30.67 -16.28 23.22
CA GLY A 212 -31.20 -15.17 22.45
C GLY A 212 -32.23 -14.42 23.28
N LEU A 213 -32.37 -13.14 23.00
CA LEU A 213 -33.59 -12.45 23.35
C LEU A 213 -34.68 -13.00 22.42
N GLU A 214 -35.80 -13.44 22.99
CA GLU A 214 -37.06 -13.06 22.36
C GLU A 214 -37.16 -11.53 22.38
#